data_AF-A0A8T4FIK1-F1
#
_entry.id   AF-A0A8T4FIK1-F1
#
_cell.length_a   1.000
_cell.length_b   1.000
_cell.length_c   1.000
_cell.angle_alpha   90.00
_cell.angle_beta   90.00
_cell.angle_gamma   90.00
#
_symmetry.space_group_name_H-M   'P 1'
#
loop_
_entity.id
_entity.type
_entity.pdbx_description
1 polymer ?
#
loop_
_entity_poly.entity_id
_entity_poly.type
_entity_poly.pdbx_seq_one_letter_code
_entity_poly.pdbx_strand_id
1 'polypeptide(L)'
;GPGVVKHALESVRGENFEVLCETVKKTAFKITRVGQLVALRASEKLNVPFGIVDLSLAPTPAVGDSVAEILEEMGLESTGAPGTTAALALLNDQVKKGGVMASSFVGGLSGAFIPVSEDKGMIDAVNRGSLTIEKLEAMTCVCSVGLDMIAIPGKTPASSIAGIIADEAALGMVNQKTTAVRLIPVVGKDVGDSIDFGGLWGSAPIQQINTFDCSAFVNRGGRIPAPIHSFRN
;
A
#
# COMPACT_ATOMS: atom_id res chain seq x y z
N GLY A 1 -7.74 -11.51 -4.69
CA GLY A 1 -7.34 -10.33 -3.93
C GLY A 1 -6.77 -10.75 -2.60
N PRO A 2 -6.59 -9.78 -1.68
CA PRO A 2 -6.12 -10.01 -0.32
C PRO A 2 -6.81 -11.16 0.42
N GLY A 3 -8.14 -11.26 0.34
CA GLY A 3 -8.88 -12.28 1.09
C GLY A 3 -8.49 -13.73 0.79
N VAL A 4 -8.07 -14.02 -0.45
CA VAL A 4 -7.57 -15.36 -0.85
C VAL A 4 -6.21 -15.66 -0.20
N VAL A 5 -5.35 -14.64 -0.09
CA VAL A 5 -4.03 -14.78 0.54
C VAL A 5 -4.19 -14.96 2.04
N LYS A 6 -5.03 -14.14 2.69
CA LYS A 6 -5.38 -14.29 4.10
C LYS A 6 -5.88 -15.70 4.40
N HIS A 7 -6.86 -16.18 3.65
CA HIS A 7 -7.42 -17.52 3.86
C HIS A 7 -6.38 -18.64 3.69
N ALA A 8 -5.43 -18.48 2.77
CA ALA A 8 -4.34 -19.44 2.64
C ALA A 8 -3.42 -19.45 3.88
N LEU A 9 -3.17 -18.26 4.47
CA LEU A 9 -2.33 -18.13 5.66
C LEU A 9 -2.97 -18.69 6.93
N GLU A 10 -4.31 -18.67 7.04
CA GLU A 10 -5.04 -19.28 8.16
C GLU A 10 -4.69 -20.76 8.36
N SER A 11 -4.32 -21.47 7.28
CA SER A 11 -3.93 -22.88 7.31
C SER A 11 -2.50 -23.15 7.78
N VAL A 12 -1.67 -22.12 7.92
CA VAL A 12 -0.24 -22.20 8.29
C VAL A 12 0.10 -21.29 9.47
N ARG A 13 -0.87 -21.01 10.34
CA ARG A 13 -0.64 -20.23 11.58
C ARG A 13 0.43 -20.87 12.46
N GLY A 14 1.41 -20.07 12.88
CA GLY A 14 2.50 -20.52 13.75
C GLY A 14 3.62 -21.30 13.04
N GLU A 15 3.48 -21.57 11.74
CA GLU A 15 4.55 -22.16 10.93
C GLU A 15 5.71 -21.18 10.72
N ASN A 16 6.84 -21.70 10.27
CA ASN A 16 8.03 -20.90 10.02
C ASN A 16 7.89 -20.01 8.76
N PHE A 17 8.83 -19.07 8.59
CA PHE A 17 8.82 -18.15 7.45
C PHE A 17 8.95 -18.83 6.09
N GLU A 18 9.59 -20.00 6.00
CA GLU A 18 9.70 -20.74 4.73
C GLU A 18 8.31 -21.20 4.26
N VAL A 19 7.56 -21.84 5.15
CA VAL A 19 6.18 -22.30 4.87
C VAL A 19 5.27 -21.12 4.58
N LEU A 20 5.36 -20.04 5.35
CA LEU A 20 4.60 -18.81 5.14
C LEU A 20 4.89 -18.21 3.75
N CYS A 21 6.17 -18.02 3.40
CA CYS A 21 6.57 -17.45 2.12
C CYS A 21 6.10 -18.30 0.94
N GLU A 22 6.31 -19.61 1.01
CA GLU A 22 5.86 -20.52 -0.04
C GLU A 22 4.34 -20.51 -0.22
N THR A 23 3.59 -20.36 0.88
CA THR A 23 2.12 -20.28 0.84
C THR A 23 1.66 -19.02 0.12
N VAL A 24 2.22 -17.85 0.44
CA VAL A 24 1.92 -16.59 -0.26
C VAL A 24 2.30 -16.71 -1.74
N LYS A 25 3.51 -17.18 -2.04
CA LYS A 25 4.02 -17.31 -3.42
C LYS A 25 3.13 -18.21 -4.28
N LYS A 26 2.78 -19.40 -3.79
CA LYS A 26 1.90 -20.35 -4.50
C LYS A 26 0.50 -19.77 -4.71
N THR A 27 0.00 -19.02 -3.73
CA THR A 27 -1.32 -18.38 -3.82
C THR A 27 -1.31 -17.26 -4.86
N ALA A 28 -0.30 -16.39 -4.83
CA ALA A 28 -0.12 -15.34 -5.82
C ALA A 28 0.02 -15.88 -7.26
N PHE A 29 0.73 -17.00 -7.44
CA PHE A 29 0.80 -17.70 -8.74
C PHE A 29 -0.60 -18.08 -9.26
N LYS A 30 -1.42 -18.72 -8.41
CA LYS A 30 -2.77 -19.16 -8.79
C LYS A 30 -3.67 -17.97 -9.14
N ILE A 31 -3.64 -16.92 -8.32
CA ILE A 31 -4.41 -15.67 -8.57
C ILE A 31 -4.02 -15.08 -9.92
N THR A 32 -2.71 -14.98 -10.19
CA THR A 32 -2.19 -14.40 -11.44
C THR A 32 -2.60 -15.23 -12.66
N ARG A 33 -2.56 -16.58 -12.57
CA ARG A 33 -3.00 -17.46 -13.66
C ARG A 33 -4.48 -17.30 -13.99
N VAL A 34 -5.32 -17.18 -12.96
CA VAL A 34 -6.76 -16.93 -13.16
C VAL A 34 -6.97 -15.56 -13.82
N GLY A 35 -6.28 -14.51 -13.34
CA GLY A 35 -6.34 -13.18 -13.94
C GLY A 35 -5.93 -13.18 -15.42
N GLN A 36 -4.85 -13.87 -15.76
CA GLN A 36 -4.39 -14.02 -17.15
C GLN A 36 -5.43 -14.72 -18.03
N LEU A 37 -6.05 -15.80 -17.55
CA LEU A 37 -7.08 -16.52 -18.31
C LEU A 37 -8.30 -15.64 -18.62
N VAL A 38 -8.77 -14.87 -17.63
CA VAL A 38 -9.89 -13.93 -17.81
C VAL A 38 -9.52 -12.84 -18.81
N ALA A 39 -8.33 -12.26 -18.66
CA ALA A 39 -7.87 -11.18 -19.53
C ALA A 39 -7.64 -11.64 -20.99
N LEU A 40 -7.14 -12.86 -21.21
CA LEU A 40 -7.06 -13.46 -22.55
C LEU A 40 -8.44 -13.60 -23.18
N ARG A 41 -9.43 -14.11 -22.41
CA ARG A 41 -10.80 -14.25 -22.92
C ARG A 41 -11.47 -12.91 -23.23
N ALA A 42 -11.19 -11.89 -22.42
CA ALA A 42 -11.65 -10.53 -22.67
C ALA A 42 -11.00 -9.95 -23.95
N SER A 43 -9.70 -10.15 -24.12
CA SER A 43 -8.93 -9.70 -25.29
C SER A 43 -9.46 -10.33 -26.58
N GLU A 44 -9.73 -11.64 -26.57
CA GLU A 44 -10.37 -12.36 -27.69
C GLU A 44 -11.74 -11.79 -28.04
N LYS A 45 -12.60 -11.57 -27.03
CA LYS A 45 -13.96 -11.05 -27.24
C LYS A 45 -13.97 -9.61 -27.77
N LEU A 46 -13.02 -8.79 -27.34
CA LEU A 46 -12.89 -7.39 -27.73
C LEU A 46 -12.05 -7.22 -29.00
N ASN A 47 -11.45 -8.29 -29.52
CA ASN A 47 -10.53 -8.27 -30.66
C ASN A 47 -9.38 -7.26 -30.48
N VAL A 48 -8.80 -7.24 -29.27
CA VAL A 48 -7.63 -6.42 -28.93
C VAL A 48 -6.49 -7.32 -28.44
N PRO A 49 -5.22 -6.92 -28.63
CA PRO A 49 -4.09 -7.68 -28.09
C PRO A 49 -4.15 -7.71 -26.56
N PHE A 50 -3.77 -8.85 -25.99
CA PHE A 50 -3.57 -8.97 -24.56
C PHE A 50 -2.41 -8.07 -24.10
N GLY A 51 -2.63 -7.35 -23.00
CA GLY A 51 -1.66 -6.43 -22.40
C GLY A 51 -0.85 -7.08 -21.27
N ILE A 52 -0.94 -6.50 -20.08
CA ILE A 52 -0.25 -6.97 -18.87
C ILE A 52 -1.25 -7.36 -17.78
N VAL A 53 -0.77 -8.13 -16.80
CA VAL A 53 -1.47 -8.37 -15.53
C VAL A 53 -0.74 -7.63 -14.42
N ASP A 54 -1.45 -6.78 -13.69
CA ASP A 54 -0.94 -6.20 -12.44
C ASP A 54 -1.08 -7.23 -11.31
N LEU A 55 0.01 -7.47 -10.59
CA LEU A 55 0.09 -8.45 -9.51
C LEU A 55 -0.45 -7.92 -8.18
N SER A 56 -0.82 -6.65 -8.14
CA SER A 56 -1.18 -5.96 -6.91
C SER A 56 -2.33 -6.60 -6.15
N LEU A 57 -2.11 -6.74 -4.83
CA LEU A 57 -3.17 -7.07 -3.89
C LEU A 57 -3.91 -5.77 -3.57
N ALA A 58 -5.01 -5.53 -4.29
CA ALA A 58 -5.90 -4.40 -4.05
C ALA A 58 -7.00 -4.81 -3.04
N PRO A 59 -7.09 -4.17 -1.86
CA PRO A 59 -8.17 -4.40 -0.92
C PRO A 59 -9.47 -3.74 -1.38
N THR A 60 -10.56 -4.09 -0.70
CA THR A 60 -11.85 -3.42 -0.86
C THR A 60 -12.45 -3.13 0.52
N PRO A 61 -13.46 -2.23 0.62
CA PRO A 61 -14.13 -1.97 1.89
C PRO A 61 -14.88 -3.18 2.46
N ALA A 62 -14.93 -4.29 1.73
CA ALA A 62 -15.61 -5.51 2.14
C ALA A 62 -14.81 -6.24 3.24
N VAL A 63 -15.55 -6.81 4.21
CA VAL A 63 -14.97 -7.62 5.29
C VAL A 63 -14.24 -8.82 4.71
N GLY A 64 -13.01 -9.07 5.18
CA GLY A 64 -12.21 -10.21 4.75
C GLY A 64 -11.38 -9.99 3.48
N ASP A 65 -11.40 -8.79 2.88
CA ASP A 65 -10.57 -8.44 1.73
C ASP A 65 -9.61 -7.28 2.04
N SER A 66 -8.74 -7.52 3.02
CA SER A 66 -7.84 -6.53 3.62
C SER A 66 -6.39 -6.98 3.56
N VAL A 67 -5.50 -6.06 3.18
CA VAL A 67 -4.04 -6.24 3.30
C VAL A 67 -3.62 -6.16 4.76
N ALA A 68 -4.23 -5.28 5.56
CA ALA A 68 -3.95 -5.20 6.99
C ALA A 68 -4.25 -6.54 7.71
N GLU A 69 -5.36 -7.20 7.37
CA GLU A 69 -5.67 -8.52 7.94
C GLU A 69 -4.65 -9.60 7.53
N ILE A 70 -4.04 -9.52 6.33
CA ILE A 70 -2.93 -10.42 5.96
C ILE A 70 -1.73 -10.19 6.88
N LEU A 71 -1.37 -8.92 7.13
CA LEU A 71 -0.22 -8.59 7.97
C LEU A 71 -0.44 -9.03 9.41
N GLU A 72 -1.67 -8.91 9.92
CA GLU A 72 -2.06 -9.41 11.23
C GLU A 72 -2.04 -10.94 11.27
N GLU A 73 -2.53 -11.61 10.22
CA GLU A 73 -2.49 -13.06 10.07
C GLU A 73 -1.05 -13.63 9.99
N MET A 74 -0.08 -12.83 9.55
CA MET A 74 1.34 -13.17 9.60
C MET A 74 1.93 -13.13 11.03
N GLY A 75 1.15 -12.73 12.04
CA GLY A 75 1.53 -12.75 13.45
C GLY A 75 1.66 -11.39 14.12
N LEU A 76 1.18 -10.31 13.49
CA LEU A 76 1.14 -8.98 14.12
C LEU A 76 -0.17 -8.82 14.90
N GLU A 77 -0.10 -8.22 16.09
CA GLU A 77 -1.33 -7.89 16.86
C GLU A 77 -2.19 -6.87 16.12
N SER A 78 -1.55 -5.86 15.52
CA SER A 78 -2.22 -4.97 14.60
C SER A 78 -1.29 -4.38 13.55
N THR A 79 -1.84 -4.08 12.37
CA THR A 79 -1.11 -3.32 11.35
C THR A 79 -0.65 -1.98 11.91
N GLY A 80 0.63 -1.69 11.69
CA GLY A 80 1.32 -0.52 12.24
C GLY A 80 2.24 -0.83 13.42
N ALA A 81 2.09 -1.99 14.07
CA ALA A 81 3.02 -2.47 15.09
C ALA A 81 4.47 -2.63 14.56
N PRO A 82 5.48 -2.66 15.46
CA PRO A 82 6.85 -3.06 15.09
C PRO A 82 6.84 -4.39 14.33
N GLY A 83 7.54 -4.45 13.19
CA GLY A 83 7.50 -5.61 12.29
C GLY A 83 6.58 -5.45 11.07
N THR A 84 5.59 -4.55 11.11
CA THR A 84 4.65 -4.32 9.97
C THR A 84 5.36 -4.08 8.64
N THR A 85 6.40 -3.24 8.63
CA THR A 85 7.17 -2.95 7.41
C THR A 85 7.89 -4.19 6.89
N ALA A 86 8.43 -5.04 7.75
CA ALA A 86 9.08 -6.28 7.35
C ALA A 86 8.07 -7.30 6.81
N ALA A 87 6.92 -7.44 7.47
CA ALA A 87 5.83 -8.30 7.01
C ALA A 87 5.32 -7.87 5.62
N LEU A 88 5.12 -6.56 5.42
CA LEU A 88 4.72 -6.01 4.12
C LEU A 88 5.78 -6.23 3.04
N ALA A 89 7.07 -6.06 3.36
CA ALA A 89 8.16 -6.32 2.44
C ALA A 89 8.17 -7.80 1.99
N LEU A 90 8.01 -8.72 2.93
CA LEU A 90 7.92 -10.16 2.66
C LEU A 90 6.72 -10.45 1.77
N LEU A 91 5.53 -9.95 2.12
CA LEU A 91 4.31 -10.13 1.34
C LEU A 91 4.51 -9.66 -0.11
N ASN A 92 5.05 -8.45 -0.31
CA ASN A 92 5.30 -7.88 -1.63
C ASN A 92 6.28 -8.72 -2.46
N ASP A 93 7.38 -9.15 -1.85
CA ASP A 93 8.38 -9.99 -2.50
C ASP A 93 7.78 -11.34 -2.96
N GLN A 94 7.01 -12.00 -2.10
CA GLN A 94 6.40 -13.28 -2.44
C GLN A 94 5.28 -13.17 -3.47
N VAL A 95 4.49 -12.09 -3.43
CA VAL A 95 3.48 -11.80 -4.47
C VAL A 95 4.15 -11.58 -5.83
N LYS A 96 5.21 -10.77 -5.87
CA LYS A 96 6.00 -10.55 -7.09
C LYS A 96 6.58 -11.86 -7.63
N LYS A 97 7.24 -12.65 -6.78
CA LYS A 97 7.81 -13.97 -7.15
C LYS A 97 6.76 -14.95 -7.67
N GLY A 98 5.59 -15.01 -7.05
CA GLY A 98 4.49 -15.85 -7.51
C GLY A 98 3.92 -15.40 -8.86
N GLY A 99 3.77 -14.08 -9.04
CA GLY A 99 3.22 -13.49 -10.25
C GLY A 99 4.14 -13.60 -11.48
N VAL A 100 5.44 -13.33 -11.33
CA VAL A 100 6.42 -13.49 -12.42
C VAL A 100 6.57 -14.95 -12.87
N MET A 101 6.31 -15.91 -11.97
CA MET A 101 6.27 -17.33 -12.32
C MET A 101 5.01 -17.68 -13.14
N ALA A 102 3.93 -16.92 -12.96
CA ALA A 102 2.65 -17.17 -13.62
C ALA A 102 2.52 -16.48 -14.99
N SER A 103 3.14 -15.33 -15.23
CA SER A 103 2.99 -14.61 -16.49
C SER A 103 4.28 -13.92 -16.90
N SER A 104 4.59 -13.97 -18.20
CA SER A 104 5.68 -13.19 -18.81
C SER A 104 5.29 -11.74 -19.09
N PHE A 105 3.99 -11.42 -19.02
CA PHE A 105 3.44 -10.08 -19.24
C PHE A 105 2.89 -9.54 -17.91
N VAL A 106 3.80 -9.17 -17.02
CA VAL A 106 3.49 -8.54 -15.74
C VAL A 106 3.96 -7.08 -15.77
N GLY A 107 3.21 -6.20 -15.12
CA GLY A 107 3.48 -4.76 -15.12
C GLY A 107 2.63 -4.03 -14.09
N GLY A 108 2.57 -2.70 -14.17
CA GLY A 108 1.85 -1.88 -13.19
C GLY A 108 2.64 -1.70 -11.89
N LEU A 109 1.93 -1.41 -10.80
CA LEU A 109 2.57 -1.17 -9.50
C LEU A 109 3.04 -2.49 -8.86
N SER A 110 2.33 -3.59 -9.09
CA SER A 110 2.74 -4.97 -8.74
C SER A 110 3.21 -5.11 -7.28
N GLY A 111 2.46 -4.54 -6.34
CA GLY A 111 2.67 -4.62 -4.89
C GLY A 111 1.35 -4.57 -4.10
N ALA A 112 1.39 -4.82 -2.79
CA ALA A 112 0.21 -4.73 -1.93
C ALA A 112 -0.20 -3.27 -1.73
N PHE A 113 -1.45 -2.95 -2.06
CA PHE A 113 -1.99 -1.61 -1.94
C PHE A 113 -2.27 -1.31 -0.47
N ILE A 114 -1.96 -0.09 -0.03
CA ILE A 114 -2.23 0.39 1.34
C ILE A 114 -3.18 1.63 1.41
N PRO A 115 -4.29 1.65 0.64
CA PRO A 115 -5.26 2.75 0.66
C PRO A 115 -6.05 2.74 1.95
N VAL A 116 -5.81 3.72 2.83
CA VAL A 116 -6.41 3.72 4.16
C VAL A 116 -7.93 3.72 4.11
N SER A 117 -8.55 4.48 3.20
CA SER A 117 -10.02 4.56 3.14
C SER A 117 -10.70 3.32 2.57
N GLU A 118 -9.97 2.48 1.85
CA GLU A 118 -10.52 1.34 1.10
C GLU A 118 -10.26 0.01 1.83
N ASP A 119 -9.29 -0.04 2.74
CA ASP A 119 -8.97 -1.23 3.52
C ASP A 119 -9.53 -1.12 4.94
N LYS A 120 -10.57 -1.91 5.25
CA LYS A 120 -11.20 -1.93 6.57
C LYS A 120 -10.22 -2.17 7.72
N GLY A 121 -9.26 -3.09 7.55
CA GLY A 121 -8.27 -3.38 8.58
C GLY A 121 -7.34 -2.18 8.82
N MET A 122 -7.02 -1.40 7.78
CA MET A 122 -6.25 -0.16 7.93
C MET A 122 -7.06 0.95 8.61
N ILE A 123 -8.35 1.10 8.28
CA ILE A 123 -9.25 2.02 8.99
C ILE A 123 -9.27 1.69 10.49
N ASP A 124 -9.45 0.41 10.82
CA ASP A 124 -9.51 -0.06 12.21
C ASP A 124 -8.17 0.13 12.93
N ALA A 125 -7.04 -0.03 12.22
CA ALA A 125 -5.69 0.22 12.72
C ALA A 125 -5.39 1.71 12.98
N VAL A 126 -5.91 2.60 12.13
CA VAL A 126 -5.83 4.05 12.36
C VAL A 126 -6.67 4.46 13.55
N ASN A 127 -7.92 3.99 13.64
CA ASN A 127 -8.84 4.33 14.73
C ASN A 127 -8.31 3.90 16.11
N ARG A 128 -7.61 2.77 16.20
CA ARG A 128 -6.96 2.33 17.45
C ARG A 128 -5.61 2.99 17.71
N GLY A 129 -5.09 3.76 16.75
CA GLY A 129 -3.81 4.47 16.85
C GLY A 129 -2.56 3.61 16.61
N SER A 130 -2.69 2.39 16.09
CA SER A 130 -1.52 1.56 15.75
C SER A 130 -0.88 1.96 14.43
N LEU A 131 -1.68 2.52 13.51
CA LEU A 131 -1.23 2.96 12.18
C LEU A 131 -1.23 4.48 12.10
N THR A 132 -0.03 5.08 12.05
CA THR A 132 0.16 6.53 11.86
C THR A 132 0.61 6.85 10.43
N ILE A 133 0.56 8.12 10.05
CA ILE A 133 1.01 8.56 8.72
C ILE A 133 2.50 8.31 8.50
N GLU A 134 3.35 8.50 9.52
CA GLU A 134 4.78 8.22 9.46
C GLU A 134 5.04 6.70 9.33
N LYS A 135 4.17 5.88 9.92
CA LYS A 135 4.24 4.43 9.75
C LYS A 135 3.84 4.02 8.34
N LEU A 136 2.81 4.65 7.76
CA LEU A 136 2.43 4.47 6.35
C LEU A 136 3.56 4.88 5.42
N GLU A 137 4.20 6.03 5.66
CA GLU A 137 5.40 6.50 4.96
C GLU A 137 6.53 5.45 5.04
N ALA A 138 6.84 4.94 6.24
CA ALA A 138 7.83 3.88 6.38
C ALA A 138 7.44 2.57 5.65
N MET A 139 6.14 2.26 5.56
CA MET A 139 5.62 1.14 4.77
C MET A 139 5.78 1.39 3.27
N THR A 140 5.72 2.64 2.81
CA THR A 140 5.97 2.95 1.39
C THR A 140 7.39 2.57 1.00
N CYS A 141 8.41 2.68 1.86
CA CYS A 141 9.78 2.24 1.53
C CYS A 141 9.87 0.84 0.88
N VAL A 142 8.95 -0.07 1.23
CA VAL A 142 8.91 -1.44 0.72
C VAL A 142 7.68 -1.75 -0.16
N CYS A 143 6.85 -0.74 -0.43
CA CYS A 143 5.61 -0.82 -1.21
C CYS A 143 5.59 0.20 -2.36
N SER A 144 5.04 -0.18 -3.51
CA SER A 144 5.12 0.62 -4.74
C SER A 144 4.05 1.71 -4.88
N VAL A 145 3.01 1.75 -4.04
CA VAL A 145 1.89 2.71 -4.23
C VAL A 145 2.21 4.10 -3.66
N GLY A 146 2.80 4.17 -2.46
CA GLY A 146 2.99 5.42 -1.73
C GLY A 146 1.85 5.68 -0.73
N LEU A 147 1.68 6.93 -0.33
CA LEU A 147 0.60 7.37 0.56
C LEU A 147 -0.70 7.53 -0.24
N ASP A 148 -1.65 6.62 -0.08
CA ASP A 148 -2.90 6.63 -0.85
C ASP A 148 -4.14 6.71 0.03
N MET A 149 -5.13 7.46 -0.45
CA MET A 149 -6.45 7.62 0.17
C MET A 149 -6.39 7.97 1.67
N ILE A 150 -5.55 8.93 2.03
CA ILE A 150 -5.38 9.36 3.42
C ILE A 150 -6.14 10.67 3.65
N ALA A 151 -7.13 10.65 4.55
CA ALA A 151 -7.82 11.86 4.99
C ALA A 151 -7.02 12.56 6.10
N ILE A 152 -6.82 13.87 5.97
CA ILE A 152 -6.09 14.72 6.91
C ILE A 152 -6.93 15.94 7.31
N PRO A 153 -6.62 16.65 8.42
CA PRO A 153 -7.39 17.81 8.84
C PRO A 153 -7.47 18.86 7.74
N GLY A 154 -8.65 19.44 7.53
CA GLY A 154 -8.86 20.46 6.49
C GLY A 154 -8.05 21.74 6.72
N LYS A 155 -7.63 21.98 7.97
CA LYS A 155 -6.78 23.11 8.37
C LYS A 155 -5.29 22.88 8.12
N THR A 156 -4.89 21.72 7.60
CA THR A 156 -3.49 21.41 7.31
C THR A 156 -2.91 22.46 6.34
N PRO A 157 -1.80 23.13 6.70
CA PRO A 157 -1.22 24.15 5.83
C PRO A 157 -0.59 23.50 4.58
N ALA A 158 -0.61 24.25 3.46
CA ALA A 158 -0.04 23.80 2.19
C ALA A 158 1.45 23.45 2.32
N SER A 159 2.19 24.10 3.23
CA SER A 159 3.59 23.77 3.52
C SER A 159 3.75 22.34 4.06
N SER A 160 2.91 21.92 5.01
CA SER A 160 2.95 20.54 5.54
C SER A 160 2.61 19.50 4.47
N ILE A 161 1.61 19.76 3.62
CA ILE A 161 1.26 18.88 2.49
C ILE A 161 2.45 18.77 1.53
N ALA A 162 3.09 19.90 1.18
CA ALA A 162 4.27 19.91 0.33
C ALA A 162 5.47 19.18 0.96
N GLY A 163 5.64 19.29 2.28
CA GLY A 163 6.63 18.52 3.04
C GLY A 163 6.41 17.01 2.89
N ILE A 164 5.20 16.51 3.16
CA ILE A 164 4.87 15.09 3.04
C ILE A 164 5.08 14.60 1.59
N ILE A 165 4.70 15.40 0.59
CA ILE A 165 4.95 15.07 -0.83
C ILE A 165 6.45 15.00 -1.12
N ALA A 166 7.25 15.92 -0.56
CA ALA A 166 8.70 15.93 -0.73
C ALA A 166 9.36 14.70 -0.10
N ASP A 167 8.89 14.26 1.06
CA ASP A 167 9.39 13.08 1.75
C ASP A 167 9.09 11.80 0.95
N GLU A 168 7.85 11.62 0.48
CA GLU A 168 7.48 10.49 -0.41
C GLU A 168 8.20 10.53 -1.76
N ALA A 169 8.45 11.72 -2.32
CA ALA A 169 9.26 11.87 -3.51
C ALA A 169 10.71 11.44 -3.26
N ALA A 170 11.29 11.80 -2.11
CA ALA A 170 12.63 11.37 -1.71
C ALA A 170 12.72 9.84 -1.56
N LEU A 171 11.74 9.22 -0.91
CA LEU A 171 11.64 7.75 -0.81
C LEU A 171 11.57 7.09 -2.18
N GLY A 172 10.81 7.64 -3.12
CA GLY A 172 10.74 7.18 -4.49
C GLY A 172 12.09 7.30 -5.22
N MET A 173 12.67 8.49 -5.21
CA MET A 173 13.94 8.80 -5.90
C MET A 173 15.11 7.96 -5.39
N VAL A 174 15.27 7.85 -4.07
CA VAL A 174 16.41 7.13 -3.45
C VAL A 174 16.31 5.62 -3.70
N ASN A 175 15.11 5.06 -3.64
CA ASN A 175 14.89 3.62 -3.79
C ASN A 175 14.60 3.17 -5.23
N GLN A 176 14.67 4.08 -6.22
CA GLN A 176 14.35 3.79 -7.62
C GLN A 176 12.96 3.16 -7.79
N LYS A 177 11.99 3.63 -7.02
CA LYS A 177 10.59 3.20 -7.10
C LYS A 177 9.69 4.37 -7.42
N THR A 178 8.58 4.05 -8.09
CA THR A 178 7.47 4.99 -8.22
C THR A 178 6.80 5.15 -6.86
N THR A 179 6.44 6.37 -6.51
CA THR A 179 5.58 6.73 -5.38
C THR A 179 4.46 7.63 -5.87
N ALA A 180 3.33 7.59 -5.18
CA ALA A 180 2.24 8.52 -5.34
C ALA A 180 1.81 9.04 -3.98
N VAL A 181 1.21 10.23 -3.97
CA VAL A 181 0.65 10.84 -2.77
C VAL A 181 -0.77 11.28 -3.08
N ARG A 182 -1.73 10.75 -2.32
CA ARG A 182 -3.13 11.14 -2.33
C ARG A 182 -3.59 11.44 -0.91
N LEU A 183 -3.30 12.67 -0.49
CA LEU A 183 -3.81 13.25 0.74
C LEU A 183 -5.11 14.00 0.46
N ILE A 184 -6.08 13.89 1.36
CA ILE A 184 -7.40 14.49 1.24
C ILE A 184 -7.63 15.40 2.46
N PRO A 185 -7.29 16.70 2.37
CA PRO A 185 -7.62 17.67 3.41
C PRO A 185 -9.14 17.86 3.47
N VAL A 186 -9.77 17.46 4.57
CA VAL A 186 -11.23 17.53 4.68
C VAL A 186 -11.66 18.81 5.37
N VAL A 187 -12.12 19.78 4.59
CA VAL A 187 -12.55 21.10 5.08
C VAL A 187 -13.62 20.98 6.16
N GLY A 188 -13.43 21.67 7.27
CA GLY A 188 -14.35 21.67 8.40
C GLY A 188 -14.28 20.44 9.31
N LYS A 189 -13.36 19.50 9.04
CA LYS A 189 -13.11 18.31 9.88
C LYS A 189 -11.70 18.32 10.45
N ASP A 190 -11.57 17.69 11.61
CA ASP A 190 -10.32 17.56 12.37
C ASP A 190 -10.13 16.13 12.89
N VAL A 191 -9.02 15.88 13.58
CA VAL A 191 -8.73 14.57 14.17
C VAL A 191 -9.84 14.14 15.13
N GLY A 192 -10.30 12.89 14.98
CA GLY A 192 -11.46 12.35 15.67
C GLY A 192 -12.72 12.32 14.80
N ASP A 193 -12.76 13.10 13.72
CA ASP A 193 -13.81 12.99 12.71
C ASP A 193 -13.49 11.87 11.69
N SER A 194 -14.47 11.57 10.84
CA SER A 194 -14.31 10.69 9.67
C SER A 194 -15.03 11.27 8.45
N ILE A 195 -14.62 10.84 7.26
CA ILE A 195 -15.30 11.10 5.99
C ILE A 195 -15.73 9.79 5.35
N ASP A 196 -16.93 9.77 4.79
CA ASP A 196 -17.43 8.66 3.97
C ASP A 196 -17.44 9.11 2.51
N PHE A 197 -16.70 8.39 1.66
CA PHE A 197 -16.66 8.61 0.22
C PHE A 197 -17.71 7.75 -0.51
N GLY A 198 -18.21 6.70 0.14
CA GLY A 198 -19.14 5.73 -0.43
C GLY A 198 -18.53 4.82 -1.50
N GLY A 199 -19.26 3.76 -1.83
CA GLY A 199 -18.89 2.83 -2.89
C GLY A 199 -17.53 2.17 -2.64
N LEU A 200 -16.68 2.14 -3.68
CA LEU A 200 -15.36 1.51 -3.62
C LEU A 200 -14.34 2.30 -2.81
N TRP A 201 -14.55 3.60 -2.62
CA TRP A 201 -13.62 4.51 -1.95
C TRP A 201 -13.74 4.45 -0.42
N GLY A 202 -14.76 3.76 0.08
CA GLY A 202 -14.97 3.50 1.51
C GLY A 202 -15.05 4.76 2.36
N SER A 203 -14.45 4.70 3.55
CA SER A 203 -14.47 5.79 4.53
C SER A 203 -13.09 5.96 5.16
N ALA A 204 -12.70 7.17 5.52
CA ALA A 204 -11.42 7.43 6.16
C ALA A 204 -11.58 8.21 7.47
N PRO A 205 -10.97 7.75 8.57
CA PRO A 205 -10.77 8.60 9.74
C PRO A 205 -9.78 9.73 9.40
N ILE A 206 -9.99 10.91 9.98
CA ILE A 206 -9.06 12.03 9.83
C ILE A 206 -7.80 11.74 10.65
N GLN A 207 -6.69 11.48 9.96
CA GLN A 207 -5.41 11.15 10.59
C GLN A 207 -4.70 12.38 11.12
N GLN A 208 -4.12 12.25 12.32
CA GLN A 208 -3.20 13.26 12.84
C GLN A 208 -1.97 13.35 11.93
N ILE A 209 -1.55 14.59 11.67
CA ILE A 209 -0.26 14.89 11.05
C ILE A 209 0.64 15.60 12.04
N ASN A 210 1.95 15.51 11.84
CA ASN A 210 2.90 16.29 12.61
C ASN A 210 2.72 17.81 12.34
N THR A 211 2.61 18.60 13.41
CA THR A 211 2.32 20.04 13.36
C THR A 211 3.57 20.93 13.43
N PHE A 212 4.77 20.36 13.54
CA PHE A 212 6.00 21.16 13.46
C PHE A 212 6.15 21.79 12.08
N ASP A 213 6.58 23.05 12.04
CA ASP A 213 6.64 23.82 10.79
C ASP A 213 7.78 23.35 9.88
N CYS A 214 7.47 23.21 8.59
CA CYS A 214 8.43 22.93 7.52
C CYS A 214 8.45 24.01 6.43
N SER A 215 7.76 25.15 6.64
CA SER A 215 7.63 26.21 5.64
C SER A 215 8.98 26.73 5.14
N ALA A 216 9.96 26.89 6.05
CA ALA A 216 11.31 27.32 5.70
C ALA A 216 12.04 26.34 4.75
N PHE A 217 11.77 25.03 4.87
CA PHE A 217 12.34 24.02 3.99
C PHE A 217 11.68 24.05 2.60
N VAL A 218 10.35 23.99 2.55
CA VAL A 218 9.57 23.96 1.31
C VAL A 218 9.78 25.23 0.47
N ASN A 219 9.87 26.39 1.12
CA ASN A 219 10.04 27.68 0.45
C ASN A 219 11.46 27.93 -0.10
N ARG A 220 12.42 27.01 0.10
CA ARG A 220 13.75 27.13 -0.53
C ARG A 220 13.68 27.15 -2.06
N GLY A 221 12.67 26.50 -2.64
CA GLY A 221 12.51 26.38 -4.09
C GLY A 221 13.69 25.69 -4.77
N GLY A 222 13.77 25.84 -6.10
CA GLY A 222 14.82 25.22 -6.91
C GLY A 222 14.60 23.73 -7.19
N ARG A 223 15.70 22.99 -7.38
CA ARG A 223 15.68 21.57 -7.76
C ARG A 223 16.57 20.77 -6.80
N ILE A 224 16.01 19.77 -6.15
CA ILE A 224 16.79 18.77 -5.41
C ILE A 224 17.62 17.96 -6.41
N PRO A 225 18.96 17.90 -6.28
CA PRO A 225 19.81 17.16 -7.20
C PRO A 225 19.57 15.65 -7.09
N ALA A 226 19.94 14.91 -8.14
CA ALA A 226 19.76 13.47 -8.16
C ALA A 226 20.58 12.78 -7.03
N PRO A 227 20.03 11.73 -6.39
CA PRO A 227 20.74 11.00 -5.35
C PRO A 227 21.93 10.21 -5.90
N ILE A 228 22.97 10.03 -5.08
CA ILE A 228 24.11 9.16 -5.41
C ILE A 228 23.75 7.72 -5.05
N HIS A 229 23.74 6.82 -6.04
CA HIS A 229 23.43 5.40 -5.82
C HIS A 229 24.66 4.49 -5.68
N SER A 230 25.87 5.02 -5.89
CA SER A 230 27.12 4.25 -5.89
C SER A 230 27.70 4.01 -4.50
N PHE A 231 27.44 4.90 -3.54
CA PHE A 231 27.83 4.70 -2.14
C PHE A 231 26.72 3.97 -1.40
N ARG A 232 26.70 2.63 -1.48
CA ARG A 232 25.82 1.80 -0.67
C ARG A 232 26.63 1.27 0.51
N ASN A 233 26.35 1.78 1.71
CA ASN A 233 26.86 1.24 2.98
C ASN A 233 25.82 0.29 3.56
#